data_AF-F4MI39-F1
#
_entry.id   AF-F4MI39-F1
#
_cell.length_a   1.000
_cell.length_b   1.000
_cell.length_c   1.000
_cell.angle_alpha   90.00
_cell.angle_beta   90.00
_cell.angle_gamma   90.00
#
_symmetry.space_group_name_H-M   'P 1'
#
loop_
_entity.id
_entity.type
_entity.pdbx_description
1 polymer ?
#
loop_
_entity_poly.entity_id
_entity_poly.type
_entity_poly.pdbx_seq_one_letter_code
_entity_poly.pdbx_strand_id
1 'polypeptide(L)'
;YGRETVHGHPLYVGRTHHEGSLTPGKVHPSHGCLYFPYGGAEQSSLHYEVLCGQPASRWAPTSAHAGVPPDAVLAGHDSDGAPIYVGRAFHEGDQLPAKVIPSKQVAYVSHNGQEISKHHFEVFCHTSVSWVSSGHGSVPPNAVRAGNTASGEPLYVGRTFYQGSLTPGKIHPSHGSLYIPYGGAEIPFKNYEVLIEN
;
A
#
# COMPACT_ATOMS: atom_id res chain seq x y z
N TYR A 1 12.19 11.31 4.76
CA TYR A 1 11.70 12.68 4.46
C TYR A 1 12.80 13.68 4.81
N GLY A 2 13.57 14.14 3.82
CA GLY A 2 14.65 15.11 4.01
C GLY A 2 14.22 16.52 3.57
N ARG A 3 14.75 17.57 4.21
CA ARG A 3 14.73 18.93 3.65
C ARG A 3 16.01 19.14 2.85
N GLU A 4 15.93 19.89 1.76
CA GLU A 4 17.07 20.24 0.92
C GLU A 4 17.86 21.41 1.51
N THR A 5 19.18 21.45 1.29
CA THR A 5 20.00 22.63 1.56
C THR A 5 19.73 23.72 0.52
N VAL A 6 20.21 24.94 0.78
CA VAL A 6 20.19 26.07 -0.17
C VAL A 6 20.85 25.72 -1.53
N HIS A 7 21.68 24.67 -1.56
CA HIS A 7 22.37 24.16 -2.75
C HIS A 7 21.79 22.85 -3.29
N GLY A 8 20.61 22.42 -2.84
CA GLY A 8 19.90 21.25 -3.37
C GLY A 8 20.44 19.88 -2.91
N HIS A 9 21.31 19.84 -1.89
CA HIS A 9 21.75 18.56 -1.33
C HIS A 9 20.75 18.06 -0.27
N PRO A 10 20.31 16.80 -0.33
CA PRO A 10 19.38 16.25 0.64
C PRO A 10 20.06 16.10 2.01
N LEU A 11 19.39 16.60 3.07
CA LEU A 11 19.77 16.31 4.45
C LEU A 11 18.97 15.11 4.97
N TYR A 12 19.65 14.24 5.71
CA TYR A 12 19.01 13.11 6.38
C TYR A 12 18.99 13.33 7.89
N VAL A 13 18.08 12.65 8.58
CA VAL A 13 18.08 12.62 10.04
C VAL A 13 18.99 11.48 10.47
N GLY A 14 19.84 11.72 11.46
CA GLY A 14 20.62 10.68 12.10
C GLY A 14 20.77 10.92 13.60
N ARG A 15 21.55 10.08 14.25
CA ARG A 15 21.98 10.25 15.64
C ARG A 15 23.43 9.85 15.84
N THR A 16 24.08 10.44 16.83
CA THR A 16 25.44 10.11 17.27
C THR A 16 25.46 9.87 18.77
N HIS A 17 26.45 9.13 19.26
CA HIS A 17 26.78 9.18 20.68
C HIS A 17 27.62 10.42 20.97
N HIS A 18 27.26 11.18 22.01
CA HIS A 18 28.03 12.31 22.50
C HIS A 18 27.87 12.41 24.03
N GLU A 19 28.98 12.45 24.77
CA GLU A 19 29.00 12.47 26.25
C GLU A 19 28.10 11.43 26.93
N GLY A 20 28.10 10.20 26.40
CA GLY A 20 27.29 9.11 26.95
C GLY A 20 25.79 9.17 26.61
N SER A 21 25.35 10.18 25.85
CA SER A 21 23.97 10.31 25.38
C SER A 21 23.85 10.02 23.87
N LEU A 22 22.65 9.64 23.43
CA LEU A 22 22.29 9.61 22.02
C LEU A 22 21.74 10.98 21.62
N THR A 23 22.41 11.65 20.67
CA THR A 23 22.06 13.00 20.23
C THR A 23 21.61 12.98 18.77
N PRO A 24 20.39 13.47 18.45
CA PRO A 24 19.92 13.57 17.07
C PRO A 24 20.60 14.72 16.33
N GLY A 25 20.71 14.61 15.01
CA GLY A 25 21.32 15.63 14.16
C GLY A 25 20.96 15.52 12.68
N LYS A 26 21.49 16.46 11.88
CA LYS A 26 21.37 16.48 10.42
C LYS A 26 22.59 15.81 9.79
N VAL A 27 22.40 14.87 8.89
CA VAL A 27 23.47 14.23 8.12
C VAL A 27 23.60 14.96 6.80
N HIS A 28 24.81 15.41 6.49
CA HIS A 28 25.14 16.01 5.19
C HIS A 28 25.98 15.00 4.39
N PRO A 29 25.38 14.29 3.41
CA PRO A 29 26.05 13.18 2.72
C PRO A 29 27.36 13.58 2.07
N SER A 30 27.41 14.75 1.42
CA SER A 30 28.63 15.21 0.76
C SER A 30 29.72 15.67 1.74
N HIS A 31 29.40 15.94 3.00
CA HIS A 31 30.40 16.22 4.04
C HIS A 31 30.81 14.93 4.78
N GLY A 32 30.05 13.84 4.62
CA GLY A 32 30.31 12.57 5.28
C GLY A 32 30.11 12.61 6.81
N CYS A 33 29.36 13.57 7.34
CA CYS A 33 29.20 13.77 8.79
C CYS A 33 27.76 14.12 9.21
N LEU A 34 27.49 13.90 10.50
CA LEU A 34 26.29 14.36 11.19
C LEU A 34 26.60 15.62 12.00
N TYR A 35 25.79 16.66 11.87
CA TYR A 35 25.84 17.86 12.68
C TYR A 35 24.77 17.85 13.76
N PHE A 36 25.15 18.21 14.99
CA PHE A 36 24.25 18.25 16.15
C PHE A 36 24.54 19.48 17.02
N PRO A 37 23.52 20.07 17.67
CA PRO A 37 23.74 21.19 18.59
C PRO A 37 24.25 20.69 19.94
N TYR A 38 25.31 21.31 20.46
CA TYR A 38 25.78 21.08 21.82
C TYR A 38 26.53 22.31 22.35
N GLY A 39 26.26 22.69 23.59
CA GLY A 39 26.97 23.79 24.26
C GLY A 39 26.81 25.17 23.59
N GLY A 40 25.71 25.38 22.86
CA GLY A 40 25.47 26.62 22.11
C GLY A 40 26.17 26.69 20.74
N ALA A 41 26.86 25.64 20.31
CA ALA A 41 27.52 25.54 19.01
C ALA A 41 27.02 24.33 18.19
N GLU A 42 27.21 24.38 16.88
CA GLU A 42 27.03 23.22 16.00
C GLU A 42 28.31 22.38 16.04
N GLN A 43 28.18 21.12 16.45
CA GLN A 43 29.26 20.14 16.40
C GLN A 43 29.04 19.18 15.23
N SER A 44 30.08 18.42 14.89
CA SER A 44 30.01 17.36 13.88
C SER A 44 30.56 16.03 14.39
N SER A 45 30.01 14.92 13.91
CA SER A 45 30.46 13.55 14.19
C SER A 45 30.61 12.77 12.88
N LEU A 46 31.69 12.01 12.77
CA LEU A 46 31.91 11.04 11.70
C LEU A 46 31.31 9.66 12.03
N HIS A 47 31.00 9.40 13.30
CA HIS A 47 30.33 8.19 13.75
C HIS A 47 28.87 8.50 14.03
N TYR A 48 27.98 8.12 13.13
CA TYR A 48 26.56 8.36 13.24
C TYR A 48 25.77 7.22 12.63
N GLU A 49 24.53 7.09 13.09
CA GLU A 49 23.53 6.24 12.49
C GLU A 49 22.55 7.12 11.72
N VAL A 50 22.17 6.71 10.52
CA VAL A 50 21.14 7.39 9.73
C VAL A 50 19.78 6.75 10.04
N LEU A 51 18.76 7.56 10.24
CA LEU A 51 17.39 7.07 10.31
C LEU A 51 16.98 6.57 8.92
N CYS A 52 17.01 5.26 8.74
CA CYS A 52 16.40 4.59 7.60
C CYS A 52 14.93 4.32 7.94
N GLY A 53 14.01 5.01 7.26
CA GLY A 53 12.59 4.63 7.33
C GLY A 53 12.41 3.28 6.64
N GLN A 54 11.68 2.35 7.25
CA GLN A 54 11.13 1.25 6.47
C GLN A 54 10.20 1.83 5.40
N PRO A 55 10.12 1.26 4.19
CA PRO A 55 9.16 1.70 3.20
C PRO A 55 7.76 1.48 3.76
N ALA A 56 7.17 2.52 4.35
CA ALA A 56 5.79 2.43 4.82
C ALA A 56 4.90 2.22 3.60
N SER A 57 3.94 1.31 3.72
CA SER A 57 2.91 1.18 2.70
C SER A 57 2.16 2.50 2.53
N ARG A 58 1.76 2.79 1.29
CA ARG A 58 1.01 4.00 0.99
C ARG A 58 -0.11 3.70 0.01
N TRP A 59 -1.21 4.44 0.18
CA TRP A 59 -2.28 4.51 -0.80
C TRP A 59 -2.05 5.74 -1.68
N ALA A 60 -1.75 5.49 -2.96
CA ALA A 60 -1.45 6.54 -3.91
C ALA A 60 -2.74 6.96 -4.65
N PRO A 61 -3.25 8.19 -4.46
CA PRO A 61 -4.40 8.64 -5.23
C PRO A 61 -4.04 8.71 -6.71
N THR A 62 -4.92 8.17 -7.54
CA THR A 62 -4.74 8.13 -8.98
C THR A 62 -6.10 8.28 -9.67
N SER A 63 -6.06 8.36 -11.00
CA SER A 63 -7.25 8.29 -11.83
C SER A 63 -7.04 7.29 -12.95
N ALA A 64 -8.14 6.89 -13.57
CA ALA A 64 -8.17 6.06 -14.78
C ALA A 64 -7.13 6.42 -15.84
N HIS A 65 -6.82 7.71 -15.99
CA HIS A 65 -5.95 8.23 -17.06
C HIS A 65 -4.50 8.44 -16.61
N ALA A 66 -4.18 8.19 -15.34
CA ALA A 66 -2.84 8.34 -14.80
C ALA A 66 -2.05 7.02 -14.92
N GLY A 67 -0.72 7.13 -14.99
CA GLY A 67 0.17 5.97 -15.00
C GLY A 67 0.12 5.19 -13.68
N VAL A 68 0.71 3.99 -13.71
CA VAL A 68 0.87 3.16 -12.51
C VAL A 68 1.94 3.79 -11.60
N PRO A 69 1.64 4.07 -10.32
CA PRO A 69 2.62 4.64 -9.42
C PRO A 69 3.77 3.66 -9.14
N PRO A 70 4.97 4.15 -8.79
CA PRO A 70 6.06 3.30 -8.31
C PRO A 70 5.63 2.45 -7.12
N ASP A 71 6.14 1.23 -7.08
CA ASP A 71 5.89 0.21 -6.05
C ASP A 71 4.44 -0.28 -5.97
N ALA A 72 3.61 -0.02 -6.99
CA ALA A 72 2.25 -0.55 -7.07
C ALA A 72 2.26 -2.08 -6.99
N VAL A 73 1.45 -2.62 -6.09
CA VAL A 73 1.38 -4.07 -5.87
C VAL A 73 0.59 -4.74 -7.00
N LEU A 74 1.27 -5.58 -7.77
CA LEU A 74 0.66 -6.45 -8.78
C LEU A 74 -0.18 -7.53 -8.08
N ALA A 75 -1.48 -7.52 -8.33
CA ALA A 75 -2.42 -8.49 -7.76
C ALA A 75 -2.51 -9.78 -8.60
N GLY A 76 -2.38 -9.63 -9.92
CA GLY A 76 -2.49 -10.72 -10.88
C GLY A 76 -2.73 -10.21 -12.30
N HIS A 77 -3.57 -10.88 -13.06
CA HIS A 77 -3.86 -10.58 -14.46
C HIS A 77 -5.34 -10.83 -14.78
N ASP A 78 -5.88 -10.04 -15.70
CA ASP A 78 -7.23 -10.21 -16.21
C ASP A 78 -7.29 -11.30 -17.29
N SER A 79 -8.49 -11.70 -17.72
CA SER A 79 -8.67 -12.82 -18.66
C SER A 79 -7.98 -12.63 -20.03
N ASP A 80 -7.71 -11.38 -20.40
CA ASP A 80 -6.97 -11.00 -21.61
C ASP A 80 -5.45 -10.81 -21.37
N GLY A 81 -4.98 -11.14 -20.17
CA GLY A 81 -3.59 -10.99 -19.74
C GLY A 81 -3.22 -9.59 -19.25
N ALA A 82 -4.15 -8.62 -19.23
CA ALA A 82 -3.87 -7.28 -18.72
C ALA A 82 -3.47 -7.33 -17.23
N PRO A 83 -2.41 -6.63 -16.79
CA PRO A 83 -2.00 -6.63 -15.39
C PRO A 83 -3.06 -5.97 -14.50
N ILE A 84 -3.33 -6.60 -13.36
CA ILE A 84 -4.23 -6.07 -12.33
C ILE A 84 -3.42 -5.63 -11.13
N TYR A 85 -3.70 -4.43 -10.62
CA TYR A 85 -3.10 -3.88 -9.40
C TYR A 85 -4.10 -3.82 -8.26
N VAL A 86 -3.55 -3.88 -7.04
CA VAL A 86 -4.32 -3.70 -5.80
C VAL A 86 -4.71 -2.23 -5.67
N GLY A 87 -6.00 -1.95 -5.59
CA GLY A 87 -6.50 -0.62 -5.30
C GLY A 87 -7.58 -0.61 -4.23
N ARG A 88 -8.10 0.57 -3.99
CA ARG A 88 -9.33 0.80 -3.24
C ARG A 88 -10.09 1.99 -3.80
N ALA A 89 -11.41 1.99 -3.66
CA ALA A 89 -12.23 3.12 -4.08
C ALA A 89 -13.45 3.28 -3.17
N PHE A 90 -13.89 4.53 -3.01
CA PHE A 90 -15.09 4.84 -2.26
C PHE A 90 -16.35 4.59 -3.09
N HIS A 91 -17.37 4.00 -2.48
CA HIS A 91 -18.69 3.81 -3.10
C HIS A 91 -19.77 3.71 -2.01
N GLU A 92 -20.77 4.57 -2.09
CA GLU A 92 -21.98 4.54 -1.23
C GLU A 92 -21.73 4.46 0.29
N GLY A 93 -20.69 5.14 0.79
CA GLY A 93 -20.35 5.15 2.22
C GLY A 93 -19.24 4.17 2.60
N ASP A 94 -18.95 3.21 1.73
CA ASP A 94 -17.91 2.20 1.94
C ASP A 94 -16.60 2.61 1.27
N GLN A 95 -15.48 2.27 1.91
CA GLN A 95 -14.18 2.21 1.27
C GLN A 95 -13.91 0.75 0.89
N LEU A 96 -13.87 0.44 -0.41
CA LEU A 96 -13.85 -0.93 -0.91
C LEU A 96 -12.53 -1.29 -1.58
N PRO A 97 -11.99 -2.51 -1.39
CA PRO A 97 -10.91 -3.06 -2.20
C PRO A 97 -11.29 -3.08 -3.69
N ALA A 98 -10.33 -2.76 -4.57
CA ALA A 98 -10.56 -2.57 -5.99
C ALA A 98 -9.58 -3.36 -6.88
N LYS A 99 -10.11 -3.88 -7.99
CA LYS A 99 -9.38 -4.42 -9.15
C LYS A 99 -9.01 -3.26 -10.07
N VAL A 100 -7.74 -2.86 -10.15
CA VAL A 100 -7.28 -1.75 -11.00
C VAL A 100 -6.64 -2.28 -12.29
N ILE A 101 -7.15 -1.89 -13.46
CA ILE A 101 -6.62 -2.29 -14.77
C ILE A 101 -6.19 -1.05 -15.57
N PRO A 102 -4.90 -0.67 -15.51
CA PRO A 102 -4.42 0.56 -16.14
C PRO A 102 -4.62 0.60 -17.66
N SER A 103 -4.42 -0.52 -18.36
CA SER A 103 -4.59 -0.60 -19.82
C SER A 103 -6.04 -0.39 -20.26
N LYS A 104 -7.01 -0.61 -19.37
CA LYS A 104 -8.45 -0.36 -19.59
C LYS A 104 -8.93 0.94 -18.96
N GLN A 105 -8.02 1.69 -18.31
CA GLN A 105 -8.30 2.96 -17.65
C GLN A 105 -9.49 2.89 -16.68
N VAL A 106 -9.54 1.83 -15.86
CA VAL A 106 -10.68 1.59 -14.97
C VAL A 106 -10.24 0.81 -13.74
N ALA A 107 -10.92 1.07 -12.63
CA ALA A 107 -10.93 0.18 -11.47
C ALA A 107 -12.34 -0.36 -11.23
N TYR A 108 -12.46 -1.54 -10.63
CA TYR A 108 -13.73 -2.15 -10.28
C TYR A 108 -13.78 -2.50 -8.80
N VAL A 109 -14.93 -2.26 -8.17
CA VAL A 109 -15.23 -2.68 -6.80
C VAL A 109 -16.46 -3.58 -6.80
N SER A 110 -16.53 -4.50 -5.84
CA SER A 110 -17.70 -5.33 -5.63
C SER A 110 -18.64 -4.68 -4.61
N HIS A 111 -19.90 -4.46 -4.99
CA HIS A 111 -20.90 -3.89 -4.09
C HIS A 111 -22.30 -4.40 -4.44
N ASN A 112 -23.06 -4.85 -3.43
CA ASN A 112 -24.45 -5.28 -3.55
C ASN A 112 -24.75 -6.21 -4.75
N GLY A 113 -23.92 -7.22 -4.98
CA GLY A 113 -24.12 -8.18 -6.07
C GLY A 113 -23.59 -7.73 -7.44
N GLN A 114 -23.02 -6.52 -7.55
CA GLN A 114 -22.58 -5.93 -8.81
C GLN A 114 -21.08 -5.61 -8.84
N GLU A 115 -20.53 -5.63 -10.06
CA GLU A 115 -19.24 -5.02 -10.37
C GLU A 115 -19.44 -3.55 -10.74
N ILE A 116 -18.85 -2.64 -9.97
CA ILE A 116 -19.02 -1.20 -10.15
C ILE A 116 -17.72 -0.58 -10.67
N SER A 117 -17.79 0.09 -11.83
CA SER A 117 -16.65 0.82 -12.41
C SER A 117 -16.33 2.12 -11.67
N LYS A 118 -15.05 2.40 -11.48
CA LYS A 118 -14.51 3.57 -10.78
C LYS A 118 -13.40 4.21 -11.61
N HIS A 119 -13.44 5.54 -11.75
CA HIS A 119 -12.40 6.33 -12.41
C HIS A 119 -11.52 7.13 -11.43
N HIS A 120 -11.91 7.18 -10.15
CA HIS A 120 -11.14 7.74 -9.04
C HIS A 120 -10.93 6.66 -7.99
N PHE A 121 -9.68 6.40 -7.66
CA PHE A 121 -9.28 5.32 -6.78
C PHE A 121 -7.86 5.58 -6.24
N GLU A 122 -7.46 4.78 -5.27
CA GLU A 122 -6.08 4.74 -4.78
C GLU A 122 -5.47 3.38 -5.12
N VAL A 123 -4.16 3.36 -5.40
CA VAL A 123 -3.39 2.14 -5.65
C VAL A 123 -2.50 1.86 -4.44
N PHE A 124 -2.48 0.62 -3.98
CA PHE A 124 -1.61 0.20 -2.88
C PHE A 124 -0.17 0.08 -3.39
N CYS A 125 0.74 0.82 -2.76
CA CYS A 125 2.16 0.80 -3.10
C CYS A 125 2.97 0.29 -1.91
N HIS A 126 3.69 -0.81 -2.11
CA HIS A 126 4.55 -1.42 -1.11
C HIS A 126 5.54 -2.39 -1.77
N THR A 127 6.75 -2.48 -1.24
CA THR A 127 7.84 -3.29 -1.83
C THR A 127 7.96 -4.69 -1.25
N SER A 128 7.31 -4.98 -0.11
CA SER A 128 7.44 -6.25 0.61
C SER A 128 6.08 -6.83 1.00
N VAL A 129 5.49 -7.62 0.10
CA VAL A 129 4.19 -8.28 0.32
C VAL A 129 4.25 -9.76 0.02
N SER A 130 3.32 -10.51 0.60
CA SER A 130 3.08 -11.93 0.29
C SER A 130 1.60 -12.22 0.12
N TRP A 131 1.28 -13.31 -0.58
CA TRP A 131 -0.08 -13.84 -0.70
C TRP A 131 -0.17 -15.16 0.06
N VAL A 132 -1.10 -15.26 1.01
CA VAL A 132 -1.24 -16.41 1.91
C VAL A 132 -2.59 -17.07 1.70
N SER A 133 -2.59 -18.40 1.46
CA SER A 133 -3.84 -19.17 1.35
C SER A 133 -4.67 -19.08 2.62
N SER A 134 -5.97 -18.82 2.47
CA SER A 134 -6.94 -18.71 3.56
C SER A 134 -8.35 -19.04 3.05
N GLY A 135 -9.36 -18.85 3.89
CA GLY A 135 -10.74 -19.02 3.52
C GLY A 135 -11.73 -18.71 4.63
N HIS A 136 -13.02 -18.79 4.29
CA HIS A 136 -14.15 -18.72 5.22
C HIS A 136 -14.14 -17.48 6.15
N GLY A 137 -13.66 -16.33 5.66
CA GLY A 137 -13.55 -15.08 6.41
C GLY A 137 -12.26 -14.92 7.20
N SER A 138 -11.42 -15.95 7.26
CA SER A 138 -10.16 -15.88 7.99
C SER A 138 -9.18 -14.93 7.29
N VAL A 139 -8.56 -14.08 8.11
CA VAL A 139 -7.53 -13.12 7.71
C VAL A 139 -6.31 -13.32 8.61
N PRO A 140 -5.13 -13.60 8.05
CA PRO A 140 -3.91 -13.78 8.84
C PRO A 140 -3.42 -12.45 9.45
N PRO A 141 -2.47 -12.49 10.41
CA PRO A 141 -1.75 -11.29 10.85
C PRO A 141 -1.16 -10.53 9.67
N ASN A 142 -1.02 -9.21 9.81
CA ASN A 142 -0.49 -8.30 8.80
C ASN A 142 -1.29 -8.24 7.48
N ALA A 143 -2.54 -8.73 7.46
CA ALA A 143 -3.40 -8.60 6.31
C ALA A 143 -3.64 -7.13 5.95
N VAL A 144 -3.53 -6.82 4.65
CA VAL A 144 -3.72 -5.45 4.15
C VAL A 144 -5.19 -5.09 4.24
N ARG A 145 -5.51 -4.20 5.20
CA ARG A 145 -6.82 -3.56 5.29
C ARG A 145 -6.93 -2.49 4.21
N ALA A 146 -7.83 -2.71 3.26
CA ALA A 146 -8.05 -1.81 2.12
C ALA A 146 -9.33 -0.98 2.22
N GLY A 147 -10.07 -1.10 3.32
CA GLY A 147 -11.12 -0.15 3.66
C GLY A 147 -12.02 -0.64 4.79
N ASN A 148 -13.27 -0.19 4.74
CA ASN A 148 -14.30 -0.53 5.70
C ASN A 148 -15.69 -0.28 5.12
N THR A 149 -16.66 -1.03 5.64
CA THR A 149 -18.08 -0.72 5.44
C THR A 149 -18.43 0.60 6.14
N ALA A 150 -19.61 1.15 5.82
CA ALA A 150 -20.18 2.32 6.47
C ALA A 150 -20.43 2.10 7.97
N SER A 151 -20.63 0.86 8.40
CA SER A 151 -20.73 0.46 9.82
C SER A 151 -19.37 0.31 10.51
N GLY A 152 -18.26 0.44 9.77
CA GLY A 152 -16.90 0.37 10.29
C GLY A 152 -16.27 -1.03 10.28
N GLU A 153 -16.93 -2.04 9.71
CA GLU A 153 -16.33 -3.38 9.59
C GLU A 153 -15.12 -3.31 8.63
N PRO A 154 -13.93 -3.78 9.05
CA PRO A 154 -12.74 -3.75 8.20
C PRO A 154 -12.86 -4.72 7.03
N LEU A 155 -12.41 -4.26 5.86
CA LEU A 155 -12.34 -5.04 4.63
C LEU A 155 -10.89 -5.23 4.20
N TYR A 156 -10.57 -6.43 3.71
CA TYR A 156 -9.20 -6.83 3.38
C TYR A 156 -9.05 -7.20 1.91
N VAL A 157 -7.82 -7.14 1.41
CA VAL A 157 -7.51 -7.54 0.03
C VAL A 157 -7.32 -9.05 -0.02
N GLY A 158 -8.16 -9.71 -0.82
CA GLY A 158 -7.94 -11.09 -1.23
C GLY A 158 -7.87 -11.21 -2.74
N ARG A 159 -7.43 -12.36 -3.24
CA ARG A 159 -7.52 -12.72 -4.65
C ARG A 159 -7.88 -14.18 -4.84
N THR A 160 -8.38 -14.51 -6.02
CA THR A 160 -8.61 -15.89 -6.44
C THR A 160 -8.50 -16.01 -7.96
N PHE A 161 -8.39 -17.24 -8.45
CA PHE A 161 -8.42 -17.53 -9.88
C PHE A 161 -9.86 -17.82 -10.32
N TYR A 162 -10.33 -17.10 -11.35
CA TYR A 162 -11.65 -17.28 -11.91
C TYR A 162 -11.67 -16.95 -13.41
N GLN A 163 -12.16 -17.87 -14.24
CA GLN A 163 -12.37 -17.66 -15.69
C GLN A 163 -11.14 -17.07 -16.41
N GLY A 164 -9.95 -17.62 -16.14
CA GLY A 164 -8.69 -17.17 -16.76
C GLY A 164 -8.06 -15.92 -16.13
N SER A 165 -8.67 -15.37 -15.07
CA SER A 165 -8.22 -14.17 -14.37
C SER A 165 -7.73 -14.51 -12.96
N LEU A 166 -6.53 -14.08 -12.59
CA LEU A 166 -6.10 -14.03 -11.19
C LEU A 166 -6.42 -12.64 -10.65
N THR A 167 -7.55 -12.50 -9.97
CA THR A 167 -8.15 -11.19 -9.70
C THR A 167 -8.32 -10.92 -8.21
N PRO A 168 -8.01 -9.69 -7.75
CA PRO A 168 -8.28 -9.28 -6.38
C PRO A 168 -9.76 -8.96 -6.18
N GLY A 169 -10.14 -8.88 -4.91
CA GLY A 169 -11.47 -8.52 -4.45
C GLY A 169 -11.51 -8.19 -2.97
N LYS A 170 -12.73 -8.05 -2.46
CA LYS A 170 -13.05 -7.69 -1.08
C LYS A 170 -13.24 -8.93 -0.22
N ILE A 171 -12.36 -9.16 0.74
CA ILE A 171 -12.64 -10.09 1.83
C ILE A 171 -13.53 -9.38 2.84
N HIS A 172 -14.69 -9.98 3.12
CA HIS A 172 -15.64 -9.53 4.13
C HIS A 172 -15.69 -10.58 5.24
N PRO A 173 -14.97 -10.37 6.36
CA PRO A 173 -14.81 -11.38 7.40
C PRO A 173 -16.13 -11.90 7.96
N SER A 174 -17.08 -11.02 8.28
CA SER A 174 -18.39 -11.44 8.83
C SER A 174 -19.25 -12.25 7.85
N HIS A 175 -19.08 -12.05 6.54
CA HIS A 175 -19.74 -12.86 5.51
C HIS A 175 -19.02 -14.18 5.23
N GLY A 176 -17.79 -14.32 5.73
CA GLY A 176 -16.96 -15.50 5.52
C GLY A 176 -16.54 -15.68 4.06
N SER A 177 -16.40 -14.60 3.27
CA SER A 177 -16.22 -14.68 1.81
C SER A 177 -15.23 -13.64 1.28
N LEU A 178 -14.52 -14.01 0.22
CA LEU A 178 -13.98 -13.08 -0.77
C LEU A 178 -15.06 -12.79 -1.81
N TYR A 179 -15.20 -11.54 -2.21
CA TYR A 179 -16.05 -11.08 -3.30
C TYR A 179 -15.18 -10.46 -4.39
N ILE A 180 -15.23 -11.00 -5.61
CA ILE A 180 -14.50 -10.43 -6.75
C ILE A 180 -15.47 -9.70 -7.70
N PRO A 181 -15.06 -8.57 -8.29
CA PRO A 181 -15.78 -7.95 -9.39
C PRO A 181 -15.38 -8.65 -10.70
N TYR A 182 -16.36 -9.23 -11.40
CA TYR A 182 -16.13 -9.87 -12.68
C TYR A 182 -17.39 -9.93 -13.55
N GLY A 183 -17.29 -9.46 -14.79
CA GLY A 183 -18.34 -9.64 -15.81
C GLY A 183 -19.66 -8.95 -15.46
N GLY A 184 -19.62 -7.83 -14.74
CA GLY A 184 -20.79 -7.09 -14.28
C GLY A 184 -21.34 -7.56 -12.92
N ALA A 185 -20.79 -8.63 -12.32
CA ALA A 185 -21.29 -9.20 -11.07
C ALA A 185 -20.25 -9.18 -9.93
N GLU A 186 -20.74 -9.20 -8.70
CA GLU A 186 -19.97 -9.55 -7.50
C GLU A 186 -20.08 -11.06 -7.26
N ILE A 187 -18.95 -11.78 -7.34
CA ILE A 187 -18.92 -13.24 -7.27
C ILE A 187 -18.26 -13.70 -5.96
N PRO A 188 -18.95 -14.49 -5.10
CA PRO A 188 -18.43 -14.93 -3.82
C PRO A 188 -17.54 -16.18 -3.92
N PHE A 189 -16.48 -16.23 -3.11
CA PHE A 189 -15.57 -17.36 -2.95
C PHE A 189 -15.28 -17.64 -1.47
N LYS A 190 -15.21 -18.92 -1.10
CA LYS A 190 -14.86 -19.35 0.26
C LYS A 190 -13.38 -19.64 0.45
N ASN A 191 -12.65 -19.97 -0.61
CA ASN A 191 -11.20 -20.19 -0.59
C ASN A 191 -10.54 -19.11 -1.44
N TYR A 192 -9.46 -18.53 -0.92
CA TYR A 192 -8.78 -17.39 -1.53
C TYR A 192 -7.37 -17.23 -0.96
N GLU A 193 -6.58 -16.35 -1.57
CA GLU A 193 -5.34 -15.85 -0.95
C GLU A 193 -5.59 -14.47 -0.34
N VAL A 194 -4.94 -14.16 0.77
CA VAL A 194 -4.96 -12.85 1.44
C VAL A 194 -3.64 -12.15 1.22
N LEU A 195 -3.67 -10.86 0.89
CA LEU A 195 -2.48 -10.03 0.81
C LEU A 195 -2.02 -9.65 2.22
N ILE A 196 -0.74 -9.89 2.51
CA ILE A 196 -0.10 -9.49 3.77
C ILE A 196 1.13 -8.61 3.52
N GLU A 197 1.44 -7.73 4.47
CA GLU A 197 2.72 -7.02 4.57
C GLU A 197 3.73 -7.88 5.35
N ASN A 198 4.98 -7.96 4.87
CA ASN A 198 6.04 -8.78 5.48
C ASN A 198 6.88 -7.98 6.50
#